data_AF-A0A6J4KBP8-F1
#
_entry.id   AF-A0A6J4KBP8-F1
#
_cell.length_a   1.000
_cell.length_b   1.000
_cell.length_c   1.000
_cell.angle_alpha   90.00
_cell.angle_beta   90.00
_cell.angle_gamma   90.00
#
_symmetry.space_group_name_H-M   'P 1'
#
loop_
_entity.id
_entity.type
_entity.pdbx_description
1 polymer ?
#
loop_
_entity_poly.entity_id
_entity_poly.type
_entity_poly.pdbx_seq_one_letter_code
_entity_poly.pdbx_strand_id
1 'polypeptide(L)' 'MDEGQLIFIAGALLAAGILASLIAGRVRVPGLVLFLATGMLVGSDGLGFITFDDYELARTIGVIALALIL' A
#
# COMPACT_ATOMS: atom_id res chain seq x y z
N MET A 1 10.31 -13.58 -7.75
CA MET A 1 8.83 -13.57 -7.83
C MET A 1 8.48 -13.53 -9.29
N ASP A 2 7.55 -14.35 -9.74
CA ASP A 2 7.10 -14.30 -11.13
C ASP A 2 6.30 -13.01 -11.38
N GLU A 3 6.33 -12.48 -12.60
CA GLU A 3 5.66 -11.22 -12.97
C GLU A 3 4.17 -11.24 -12.62
N GLY A 4 3.51 -12.38 -12.85
CA GLY A 4 2.11 -12.59 -12.50
C GLY A 4 1.83 -12.45 -10.99
N GLN A 5 2.77 -12.88 -10.14
CA GLN A 5 2.63 -12.74 -8.69
C GLN A 5 2.77 -11.28 -8.25
N LEU A 6 3.68 -10.52 -8.87
CA LEU A 6 3.85 -9.09 -8.61
C LEU A 6 2.60 -8.29 -8.99
N ILE A 7 2.03 -8.57 -10.17
CA ILE A 7 0.78 -7.94 -10.64
C ILE A 7 -0.38 -8.29 -9.70
N PHE A 8 -0.47 -9.55 -9.27
CA PHE A 8 -1.50 -9.99 -8.34
C PHE A 8 -1.39 -9.26 -6.98
N ILE A 9 -0.19 -9.17 -6.42
CA ILE A 9 0.05 -8.47 -5.15
C ILE A 9 -0.27 -6.98 -5.29
N ALA A 10 0.19 -6.32 -6.37
CA ALA A 10 -0.11 -4.91 -6.61
C ALA A 10 -1.62 -4.66 -6.75
N GLY A 11 -2.33 -5.50 -7.50
CA GLY A 11 -3.79 -5.43 -7.62
C GLY A 11 -4.51 -5.65 -6.30
N ALA A 12 -4.06 -6.62 -5.50
CA ALA A 12 -4.60 -6.90 -4.17
C ALA A 12 -4.39 -5.72 -3.20
N LEU A 13 -3.21 -5.08 -3.20
CA LEU A 13 -2.95 -3.88 -2.40
C LEU A 13 -3.85 -2.73 -2.81
N LEU A 14 -4.03 -2.49 -4.12
CA LEU A 14 -4.92 -1.45 -4.62
C LEU A 14 -6.37 -1.69 -4.18
N ALA A 15 -6.86 -2.92 -4.33
CA ALA A 15 -8.19 -3.30 -3.86
C ALA A 15 -8.35 -3.11 -2.34
N ALA A 16 -7.34 -3.50 -1.55
CA ALA A 16 -7.31 -3.29 -0.11
C ALA A 16 -7.32 -1.79 0.25
N GLY A 17 -6.58 -0.95 -0.48
CA GLY A 17 -6.58 0.50 -0.30
C GLY A 17 -7.93 1.14 -0.59
N ILE A 18 -8.63 0.69 -1.63
CA ILE A 18 -10.01 1.14 -1.94
C ILE A 18 -10.98 0.73 -0.83
N LEU A 19 -10.91 -0.52 -0.36
CA LEU A 19 -11.72 -1.01 0.76
C LEU A 19 -11.45 -0.21 2.04
N ALA A 20 -10.18 0.05 2.35
CA ALA A 20 -9.77 0.86 3.49
C ALA A 20 -10.32 2.28 3.40
N SER A 21 -10.28 2.90 2.22
CA SER A 21 -10.87 4.23 1.96
C SER A 21 -12.40 4.23 2.17
N LEU A 22 -13.10 3.19 1.71
CA LEU A 22 -14.55 3.06 1.92
C LEU A 22 -14.90 2.85 3.40
N ILE A 23 -14.09 2.09 4.14
CA ILE A 23 -14.26 1.88 5.58
C ILE A 23 -13.93 3.16 6.35
N ALA A 24 -12.92 3.92 5.93
CA ALA A 24 -12.56 5.22 6.50
C ALA A 24 -13.69 6.26 6.41
N GLY A 25 -14.53 6.17 5.38
CA GLY A 25 -15.74 7.00 5.29
C GLY A 25 -16.80 6.64 6.35
N ARG A 26 -16.83 5.38 6.80
CA ARG A 26 -17.82 4.88 7.78
C ARG A 26 -17.35 4.98 9.22
N VAL A 27 -16.08 4.65 9.46
CA VAL A 27 -15.43 4.79 10.75
C VAL A 27 -14.88 6.22 10.78
N ARG A 28 -15.29 7.09 11.72
CA ARG A 28 -14.88 8.51 11.80
C ARG A 28 -13.38 8.74 12.10
N VAL A 29 -12.52 7.88 11.57
CA VAL A 29 -11.06 7.84 11.72
C VAL A 29 -10.45 8.41 10.45
N PRO A 30 -9.32 9.15 10.54
CA PRO A 30 -8.67 9.68 9.35
C PRO A 30 -8.28 8.53 8.40
N GLY A 31 -8.70 8.62 7.13
CA GLY A 31 -8.41 7.58 6.13
C GLY A 31 -6.92 7.31 5.95
N LEU A 32 -6.08 8.32 6.19
CA LEU A 32 -4.63 8.20 6.21
C LEU A 32 -4.13 7.16 7.23
N VAL A 33 -4.76 7.05 8.40
CA VAL A 33 -4.36 6.08 9.44
C VAL A 33 -4.68 4.66 8.99
N LEU A 34 -5.82 4.45 8.33
CA LEU A 34 -6.19 3.15 7.78
C LEU A 34 -5.29 2.75 6.61
N PHE A 35 -4.92 3.70 5.74
CA PHE A 35 -3.99 3.47 4.65
C PHE A 35 -2.59 3.10 5.18
N LEU A 36 -2.10 3.82 6.19
CA LEU A 36 -0.84 3.53 6.86
C LEU A 36 -0.85 2.15 7.53
N ALA A 37 -1.91 1.82 8.28
CA ALA A 37 -2.05 0.52 8.93
C ALA A 37 -2.08 -0.63 7.91
N THR A 38 -2.77 -0.44 6.78
CA THR A 38 -2.83 -1.44 5.70
C THR A 38 -1.43 -1.66 5.11
N GLY A 39 -0.68 -0.58 4.84
CA GLY A 39 0.69 -0.66 4.35
C GLY A 39 1.65 -1.34 5.35
N MET A 40 1.58 -0.99 6.63
CA MET A 40 2.37 -1.61 7.70
C MET A 40 2.04 -3.10 7.85
N LEU A 41 0.76 -3.48 7.76
CA LEU A 41 0.33 -4.88 7.88
C LEU A 41 0.86 -5.75 6.73
N VAL A 42 0.95 -5.20 5.52
CA VAL A 42 1.46 -5.92 4.34
C VAL A 42 2.99 -5.89 4.29
N GLY A 43 3.61 -4.83 4.80
CA GLY A 43 5.04 -4.61 4.81
C GLY A 43 5.82 -5.47 5.80
N SER A 44 7.10 -5.13 5.97
CA SER A 44 8.04 -5.80 6.86
C SER A 44 7.61 -5.80 8.34
N ASP A 45 6.86 -4.78 8.77
CA ASP A 45 6.44 -4.60 10.16
C ASP A 45 5.20 -5.44 10.52
N GLY A 46 4.55 -6.06 9.53
CA GLY A 46 3.34 -6.85 9.70
C GLY A 46 3.53 -8.31 9.29
N LEU A 47 2.97 -8.67 8.13
CA LEU A 47 2.96 -10.03 7.59
C LEU A 47 4.22 -10.36 6.79
N GLY A 48 5.09 -9.38 6.53
CA GLY A 48 6.38 -9.59 5.86
C GLY A 48 6.24 -9.96 4.38
N PHE A 49 5.10 -9.67 3.75
CA PHE A 49 4.88 -10.01 2.34
C PHE A 49 5.69 -9.14 1.38
N ILE A 50 6.01 -7.92 1.79
CA ILE A 50 6.85 -6.99 1.03
C ILE A 50 8.06 -6.64 1.90
N THR A 51 9.25 -7.04 1.47
CA THR A 51 10.51 -6.59 2.08
C THR A 51 10.89 -5.20 1.57
N PHE A 52 11.36 -4.35 2.49
CA PHE A 52 11.83 -2.99 2.21
C PHE A 52 13.35 -2.95 2.11
N ASP A 53 13.90 -3.83 1.29
CA ASP A 53 15.33 -3.94 1.00
C ASP A 53 15.75 -3.09 -0.21
N ASP A 54 14.80 -2.77 -1.10
CA ASP A 54 15.02 -1.91 -2.27
C ASP A 54 14.52 -0.46 -2.04
N TYR A 55 15.43 0.38 -1.57
CA TYR A 55 15.16 1.81 -1.35
C TYR A 55 14.94 2.59 -2.65
N GLU A 56 15.52 2.16 -3.76
CA GLU A 56 15.40 2.85 -5.05
C GLU A 56 14.00 2.66 -5.65
N LEU A 57 13.47 1.43 -5.56
CA LEU A 57 12.10 1.11 -5.91
C LEU A 57 11.11 1.88 -5.03
N ALA A 58 11.30 1.86 -3.71
CA ALA A 58 10.44 2.57 -2.77
C ALA A 58 10.40 4.09 -3.06
N ARG A 59 11.57 4.69 -3.33
CA ARG A 59 11.68 6.10 -3.72
C ARG A 59 10.94 6.39 -5.02
N THR A 60 11.12 5.55 -6.03
CA THR A 60 10.49 5.73 -7.34
C THR A 60 8.97 5.68 -7.24
N ILE A 61 8.43 4.67 -6.55
CA ILE A 61 6.98 4.55 -6.30
C ILE A 61 6.48 5.76 -5.50
N GLY A 62 7.21 6.20 -4.47
CA GLY A 62 6.84 7.36 -3.66
C GLY A 62 6.78 8.66 -4.47
N VAL A 63 7.74 8.90 -5.36
CA VAL A 63 7.74 10.07 -6.25
C VAL A 63 6.57 10.02 -7.23
N ILE A 64 6.30 8.85 -7.83
CA ILE A 64 5.14 8.67 -8.73
C ILE A 64 3.84 8.93 -7.98
N ALA A 65 3.68 8.36 -6.78
CA ALA A 65 2.49 8.56 -5.95
C ALA A 65 2.31 10.05 -5.60
N LEU A 66 3.38 10.74 -5.18
CA LEU A 66 3.35 12.17 -4.90
C LEU A 66 2.90 12.98 -6.12
N ALA A 67 3.44 12.66 -7.30
CA ALA A 67 3.06 13.30 -8.55
C ALA A 67 1.61 13.05 -8.97
N LEU A 68 0.98 11.95 -8.51
CA LEU A 68 -0.42 11.64 -8.79
C LEU A 68 -1.40 12.29 -7.81
N ILE A 69 -0.99 12.57 -6.57
CA ILE A 69 -1.87 13.14 -5.53
C ILE A 69 -1.77 14.67 -5.40
N LEU A 70 -0.68 15.28 -5.88
CA LEU A 70 -0.50 16.74 -5.97
C LEU A 70 -1.31 17.32 -7.14
#